data_AF-A0A940BNT9-F1
#
_entry.id   AF-A0A940BNT9-F1
#
_cell.length_a   1.000
_cell.length_b   1.000
_cell.length_c   1.000
_cell.angle_alpha   90.00
_cell.angle_beta   90.00
_cell.angle_gamma   90.00
#
_symmetry.space_group_name_H-M   'P 1'
#
loop_
_entity.id
_entity.type
_entity.pdbx_description
1 polymer ?
#
loop_
_entity_poly.entity_id
_entity_poly.type
_entity_poly.pdbx_seq_one_letter_code
_entity_poly.pdbx_strand_id
1 'polypeptide(L)'
;MAKNENYFYGCETVEECKARYKELAKKMHPDAGGNDEEFQELLNQFNDAVADIQTESPFVSDEFVALCKAGLACLKKAKPKVAENIERVTAFAPLWTGLMKDSPQKRNVEKFLGKINE
;
A
#
# COMPACT_ATOMS: atom_id res chain seq x y z
N MET A 1 14.92 -15.37 -18.96
CA MET A 1 15.59 -14.39 -18.10
C MET A 1 14.49 -13.62 -17.39
N ALA A 2 14.47 -13.61 -16.06
CA ALA A 2 13.34 -13.06 -15.30
C ALA A 2 13.38 -11.53 -15.31
N LYS A 3 12.59 -10.90 -16.18
CA LYS A 3 12.31 -9.47 -16.11
C LYS A 3 11.05 -9.30 -15.27
N ASN A 4 11.22 -9.27 -13.96
CA ASN A 4 10.13 -9.05 -12.99
C ASN A 4 10.43 -7.78 -12.19
N GLU A 5 10.86 -6.74 -12.91
CA GLU A 5 11.17 -5.44 -12.34
C GLU A 5 9.88 -4.62 -12.34
N ASN A 6 9.36 -4.33 -11.15
CA ASN A 6 8.21 -3.44 -11.01
C ASN A 6 8.66 -2.02 -11.34
N TYR A 7 8.26 -1.51 -12.51
CA TYR A 7 8.75 -0.22 -13.05
C TYR A 7 8.37 0.99 -12.19
N PHE A 8 7.34 0.84 -11.35
CA PHE A 8 6.76 1.87 -10.51
C PHE A 8 7.12 1.71 -9.02
N TYR A 9 8.14 0.90 -8.71
CA TYR A 9 8.66 0.76 -7.35
C TYR A 9 9.05 2.13 -6.77
N GLY A 10 8.50 2.46 -5.60
CA GLY A 10 8.75 3.73 -4.90
C GLY A 10 7.92 4.93 -5.39
N CYS A 11 6.98 4.75 -6.34
CA CYS A 11 6.02 5.81 -6.65
C CYS A 11 4.92 5.84 -5.58
N GLU A 12 4.75 6.99 -4.92
CA GLU A 12 3.77 7.16 -3.84
C GLU A 12 2.52 7.89 -4.33
N THR A 13 2.67 8.72 -5.37
CA THR A 13 1.61 9.51 -5.95
C THR A 13 1.33 9.14 -7.41
N VAL A 14 0.09 9.39 -7.85
CA VAL A 14 -0.31 9.21 -9.25
C VAL A 14 0.54 10.08 -10.19
N GLU A 15 0.99 11.24 -9.72
CA GLU A 15 1.85 12.15 -10.49
C GLU A 15 3.24 11.57 -10.72
N GLU A 16 3.84 10.95 -9.70
CA GLU A 16 5.12 10.24 -9.83
C GLU A 16 5.01 9.04 -10.76
N CYS A 17 3.95 8.23 -10.61
CA CYS A 17 3.67 7.14 -11.55
C CYS A 17 3.57 7.66 -12.99
N LYS A 18 2.86 8.78 -13.21
CA LYS A 18 2.70 9.38 -14.55
C LYS A 18 4.02 9.90 -15.11
N ALA A 19 4.85 10.53 -14.28
CA ALA A 19 6.16 11.00 -14.68
C ALA A 19 7.06 9.84 -15.11
N ARG A 20 7.15 8.80 -14.27
CA ARG A 20 7.91 7.57 -14.52
C ARG A 20 7.44 6.87 -15.80
N TYR A 21 6.12 6.74 -15.97
CA TYR A 21 5.51 6.15 -17.16
C TYR A 21 5.90 6.92 -18.42
N LYS A 22 5.84 8.26 -18.42
CA LYS A 22 6.24 9.08 -19.57
C LYS A 22 7.71 8.91 -19.95
N GLU A 23 8.60 8.78 -18.97
CA GLU A 23 10.02 8.56 -19.22
C GLU A 23 10.30 7.18 -19.84
N LEU A 24 9.66 6.14 -19.30
CA LEU A 24 9.82 4.77 -19.78
C LEU A 24 9.13 4.57 -21.14
N ALA A 25 7.94 5.13 -21.32
CA ALA A 25 7.21 5.11 -22.58
C ALA A 25 8.03 5.71 -23.71
N LYS A 26 8.74 6.83 -23.49
CA LYS A 26 9.63 7.42 -24.51
C LYS A 26 10.80 6.52 -24.89
N LYS A 27 11.32 5.73 -23.95
CA LYS A 27 12.46 4.82 -24.18
C LYS A 27 12.04 3.50 -24.83
N MET A 28 10.83 3.05 -24.55
CA MET A 28 10.32 1.72 -24.93
C MET A 28 9.26 1.78 -26.03
N HIS A 29 8.96 2.96 -26.58
CA HIS A 29 7.98 3.09 -27.65
C HIS A 29 8.44 2.30 -28.88
N PRO A 30 7.54 1.55 -29.55
CA PRO A 30 7.89 0.77 -30.74
C PRO A 30 8.50 1.62 -31.87
N ASP A 31 8.06 2.88 -31.99
CA ASP A 31 8.61 3.85 -32.95
C ASP A 31 10.08 4.24 -32.66
N ALA A 32 10.56 4.06 -31.43
CA ALA A 32 11.94 4.29 -31.02
C ALA A 32 12.78 2.99 -30.99
N GLY A 33 12.26 1.88 -31.51
CA GLY A 33 12.91 0.56 -31.52
C GLY A 33 12.58 -0.33 -30.32
N GLY A 34 11.52 -0.03 -29.57
CA GLY A 34 11.01 -0.89 -28.50
C GLY A 34 10.10 -2.03 -29.00
N ASN A 35 9.72 -2.93 -28.10
CA ASN A 35 8.82 -4.04 -28.41
C ASN A 35 7.39 -3.75 -27.88
N ASP A 36 6.36 -4.01 -28.69
CA ASP A 36 4.96 -3.79 -28.33
C ASP A 36 4.57 -4.55 -27.05
N GLU A 37 5.07 -5.78 -26.89
CA GLU A 37 4.82 -6.60 -25.70
C GLU A 37 5.36 -5.95 -24.41
N GLU A 38 6.56 -5.37 -24.47
CA GLU A 38 7.15 -4.71 -23.30
C GLU A 38 6.44 -3.39 -22.96
N PHE A 39 5.93 -2.68 -23.98
CA PHE A 39 5.15 -1.47 -23.78
C PHE A 39 3.78 -1.76 -23.16
N GLN A 40 3.12 -2.84 -23.58
CA GLN A 40 1.87 -3.30 -22.95
C GLN A 40 2.08 -3.72 -21.50
N GLU A 41 3.19 -4.40 -21.19
CA GLU A 41 3.53 -4.75 -19.81
C GLU A 41 3.75 -3.50 -18.93
N LEU A 42 4.47 -2.49 -19.45
CA LEU A 42 4.65 -1.20 -18.78
C LEU A 42 3.30 -0.50 -18.51
N LEU A 43 2.40 -0.48 -19.48
CA LEU A 43 1.08 0.12 -19.34
C LEU A 43 0.21 -0.62 -18.31
N ASN A 44 0.25 -1.96 -18.30
CA ASN A 44 -0.47 -2.76 -17.32
C ASN A 44 0.03 -2.50 -15.90
N GLN A 45 1.35 -2.48 -15.68
CA GLN A 45 1.93 -2.15 -14.38
C GLN A 45 1.61 -0.71 -13.94
N PHE A 46 1.55 0.24 -14.88
CA PHE A 46 1.16 1.62 -14.58
C PHE A 46 -0.29 1.71 -14.09
N ASN A 47 -1.22 1.06 -14.80
CA ASN A 47 -2.63 1.05 -14.43
C ASN A 47 -2.84 0.38 -13.06
N ASP A 48 -2.15 -0.72 -12.79
CA ASP A 48 -2.19 -1.41 -11.50
C ASP A 48 -1.66 -0.50 -10.37
N ALA A 49 -0.50 0.14 -10.57
CA ALA A 49 0.07 1.07 -9.60
C ALA A 49 -0.82 2.28 -9.32
N VAL A 50 -1.46 2.84 -10.35
CA VAL A 50 -2.38 3.98 -10.18
C VAL A 50 -3.66 3.56 -9.49
N ALA A 51 -4.25 2.42 -9.87
CA ALA A 51 -5.42 1.87 -9.21
C ALA A 51 -5.13 1.64 -7.73
N ASP A 52 -3.97 1.06 -7.42
CA ASP A 52 -3.54 0.81 -6.05
C ASP A 52 -3.44 2.09 -5.21
N ILE A 53 -2.80 3.14 -5.74
CA ILE A 53 -2.68 4.45 -5.08
C ILE A 53 -4.04 5.11 -4.88
N GLN A 54 -4.96 4.95 -5.83
CA GLN A 54 -6.29 5.58 -5.79
C GLN A 54 -7.31 4.79 -4.98
N THR A 55 -7.07 3.51 -4.69
CA THR A 55 -7.95 2.75 -3.81
C THR A 55 -7.71 3.18 -2.36
N GLU A 56 -8.51 4.13 -1.88
CA GLU A 56 -8.60 4.36 -0.44
C GLU A 56 -9.12 3.08 0.21
N SER A 57 -8.20 2.33 0.83
CA SER A 57 -8.56 1.08 1.48
C SER A 57 -9.60 1.37 2.57
N PRO A 58 -10.78 0.70 2.56
CA PRO A 58 -11.83 0.95 3.55
C PRO A 58 -11.35 0.71 4.98
N PHE A 59 -10.27 -0.06 5.15
CA PHE A 59 -9.61 -0.37 6.41
C PHE A 59 -8.79 0.80 6.98
N VAL A 60 -8.54 1.87 6.22
CA VAL A 60 -7.77 3.06 6.66
C VAL A 60 -8.67 4.30 6.81
N SER A 61 -9.97 4.15 6.53
CA SER A 61 -10.94 5.24 6.67
C SER A 61 -11.05 5.71 8.12
N ASP A 62 -11.26 7.02 8.32
CA ASP A 62 -11.39 7.62 9.65
C ASP A 62 -12.60 7.06 10.42
N GLU A 63 -13.68 6.72 9.70
CA GLU A 63 -14.86 6.08 10.29
C GLU A 63 -14.54 4.69 10.84
N PHE A 64 -13.78 3.88 10.11
CA PHE A 64 -13.35 2.56 10.57
C PHE A 64 -12.38 2.65 11.76
N VAL A 65 -11.43 3.59 11.72
CA VAL A 65 -10.50 3.84 12.83
C VAL A 65 -11.28 4.26 14.09
N ALA A 66 -12.26 5.14 13.97
CA ALA A 66 -13.11 5.56 15.08
C ALA A 66 -13.89 4.37 15.67
N LEU A 67 -14.43 3.50 14.81
CA LEU A 67 -15.11 2.28 15.23
C LEU A 67 -14.16 1.34 16.01
N CYS A 68 -12.93 1.13 15.53
CA CYS A 68 -11.94 0.31 16.22
C CYS A 68 -11.56 0.90 17.60
N LYS A 69 -11.34 2.22 17.70
CA LYS A 69 -11.04 2.89 18.97
C LYS A 69 -12.20 2.73 19.97
N ALA A 70 -13.43 2.93 19.52
CA ALA A 70 -14.63 2.74 20.34
C ALA A 70 -14.79 1.28 20.81
N GLY A 71 -14.57 0.31 19.91
CA GLY A 71 -14.60 -1.11 20.22
C GLY A 71 -13.56 -1.50 21.27
N LEU A 72 -12.32 -1.00 21.14
CA LEU A 72 -11.25 -1.24 22.12
C LEU A 72 -11.60 -0.62 23.49
N ALA A 73 -12.17 0.58 23.52
CA ALA A 73 -12.61 1.21 24.76
C ALA A 73 -13.70 0.39 25.48
N CYS A 74 -14.65 -0.18 24.73
CA CYS A 74 -15.65 -1.10 25.26
C CYS A 74 -15.02 -2.40 25.79
N LEU A 75 -14.06 -2.98 25.05
CA LEU A 75 -13.35 -4.20 25.47
C LEU A 75 -12.52 -3.98 26.74
N LYS A 76 -11.88 -2.81 26.90
CA LYS A 76 -11.15 -2.46 28.13
C LYS A 76 -12.03 -2.54 29.37
N LYS A 77 -13.32 -2.17 29.25
CA LYS A 77 -14.30 -2.24 30.34
C LYS A 77 -14.82 -3.67 30.57
N ALA A 78 -15.16 -4.38 29.49
CA ALA A 78 -15.84 -5.67 29.60
C ALA A 78 -14.87 -6.85 29.82
N LYS A 79 -13.72 -6.84 29.14
CA LYS A 79 -12.74 -7.94 29.10
C LYS A 79 -11.31 -7.37 29.03
N PRO A 80 -10.75 -6.87 30.14
CA PRO A 80 -9.47 -6.15 30.15
C PRO A 80 -8.30 -7.00 29.65
N LYS A 81 -8.26 -8.30 29.97
CA LYS A 81 -7.21 -9.22 29.48
C LYS A 81 -7.22 -9.39 27.96
N VAL A 82 -8.40 -9.29 27.32
CA VAL A 82 -8.50 -9.37 25.87
C VAL A 82 -7.98 -8.09 25.24
N ALA A 83 -8.32 -6.93 25.82
CA ALA A 83 -7.79 -5.64 25.38
C ALA A 83 -6.26 -5.58 25.50
N GLU A 84 -5.69 -6.03 26.62
CA GLU A 84 -4.23 -6.10 26.80
C GLU A 84 -3.56 -6.95 25.73
N ASN A 85 -4.11 -8.12 25.41
CA ASN A 85 -3.57 -8.99 24.36
C ASN A 85 -3.62 -8.32 22.98
N ILE A 86 -4.72 -7.62 22.67
CA ILE A 86 -4.84 -6.85 21.42
C ILE A 86 -3.76 -5.77 21.37
N GLU A 87 -3.60 -4.98 22.44
CA GLU A 87 -2.57 -3.93 22.51
C GLU A 87 -1.16 -4.50 22.34
N ARG A 88 -0.87 -5.68 22.92
CA ARG A 88 0.41 -6.37 22.73
C ARG A 88 0.64 -6.83 21.29
N VAL A 89 -0.39 -7.34 20.64
CA VAL A 89 -0.31 -7.75 19.22
C VAL A 89 -0.13 -6.52 18.32
N THR A 90 -0.84 -5.43 18.59
CA THR A 90 -0.70 -4.16 17.87
C THR A 90 0.68 -3.54 18.09
N ALA A 91 1.25 -3.61 19.30
CA ALA A 91 2.60 -3.14 19.58
C ALA A 91 3.68 -3.92 18.82
N PHE A 92 3.41 -5.18 18.46
CA PHE A 92 4.30 -5.99 17.64
C PHE A 92 4.15 -5.69 16.13
N ALA A 93 3.17 -4.88 15.74
CA ALA A 93 2.89 -4.57 14.35
C ALA A 93 4.04 -3.98 13.55
N PRO A 94 4.80 -3.00 14.07
CA PRO A 94 5.97 -2.47 13.38
C PRO A 94 7.03 -3.54 13.05
N LEU A 95 7.13 -4.60 13.87
CA LEU A 95 8.12 -5.64 13.66
C LEU A 95 7.77 -6.52 12.45
N TRP A 96 6.52 -6.98 12.35
CA TRP A 96 6.11 -7.81 11.21
C TRP A 96 5.78 -7.01 9.96
N THR A 97 5.36 -5.73 10.06
CA THR A 97 5.29 -4.84 8.88
C THR A 97 6.65 -4.57 8.29
N GLY A 98 7.70 -4.49 9.12
CA GLY A 98 9.09 -4.41 8.66
C GLY A 98 9.56 -5.63 7.87
N LEU A 99 8.98 -6.80 8.11
CA LEU A 99 9.26 -8.05 7.37
C LEU A 99 8.46 -8.18 6.06
N MET A 100 7.42 -7.37 5.88
CA MET A 100 6.66 -7.35 4.64
C MET A 100 7.45 -6.66 3.53
N LYS A 101 7.39 -7.23 2.32
CA LYS A 101 7.86 -6.55 1.11
C LYS A 101 7.13 -5.22 0.99
N ASP A 102 7.81 -4.21 0.44
CA ASP A 102 7.16 -2.94 0.15
C ASP A 102 5.98 -3.20 -0.78
N SER A 103 4.79 -2.97 -0.25
CA SER A 103 3.55 -3.30 -0.93
C SER A 103 2.45 -2.34 -0.49
N PRO A 104 1.42 -2.21 -1.31
CA PRO A 104 0.23 -1.44 -0.97
C PRO A 104 -0.40 -1.84 0.36
N GLN A 105 -0.49 -3.15 0.60
CA GLN A 105 -1.07 -3.71 1.81
C GLN A 105 -0.25 -3.34 3.03
N LYS A 106 1.09 -3.41 2.93
CA LYS A 106 2.00 -2.94 3.99
C LYS A 106 1.74 -1.47 4.31
N ARG A 107 1.72 -0.61 3.29
CA ARG A 107 1.49 0.84 3.45
C ARG A 107 0.13 1.15 4.08
N ASN A 108 -0.92 0.44 3.69
CA ASN A 108 -2.25 0.58 4.27
C ASN A 108 -2.29 0.16 5.76
N VAL A 109 -1.61 -0.94 6.10
CA VAL A 109 -1.45 -1.38 7.49
C VAL A 109 -0.68 -0.35 8.31
N GLU A 110 0.43 0.18 7.78
CA GLU A 110 1.23 1.20 8.46
C GLU A 110 0.43 2.49 8.69
N LYS A 111 -0.31 2.97 7.69
CA LYS A 111 -1.21 4.12 7.82
C LYS A 111 -2.30 3.88 8.86
N PHE A 112 -2.94 2.70 8.85
CA PHE A 112 -3.94 2.33 9.85
C PHE A 112 -3.37 2.34 11.26
N LEU A 113 -2.20 1.72 11.47
CA LEU A 113 -1.53 1.69 12.76
C LEU A 113 -1.15 3.09 13.25
N GLY A 114 -0.69 3.97 12.35
CA GLY A 114 -0.47 5.39 12.67
C GLY A 114 -1.73 6.06 13.23
N LYS A 115 -2.85 5.94 12.51
CA LYS A 115 -4.13 6.52 12.95
C LYS A 115 -4.69 5.91 14.23
N ILE A 116 -4.44 4.63 14.50
CA ILE A 116 -4.88 3.95 15.74
C ILE A 116 -4.10 4.43 16.95
N ASN A 117 -2.81 4.74 16.80
CA ASN A 117 -1.93 5.16 17.89
C ASN A 117 -1.92 6.68 18.13
N GLU A 118 -2.45 7.49 17.21
CA GLU A 118 -2.75 8.92 17.40
C GLU A 118 -3.89 9.15 18.42
#